data_AF-A0A2P8AQB8-F1
#
_entry.id   AF-A0A2P8AQB8-F1
#
_cell.length_a   1.000
_cell.length_b   1.000
_cell.length_c   1.000
_cell.angle_alpha   90.00
_cell.angle_beta   90.00
_cell.angle_gamma   90.00
#
_symmetry.space_group_name_H-M   'P 1'
#
loop_
_entity.id
_entity.type
_entity.pdbx_description
1 polymer ?
#
loop_
_entity_poly.entity_id
_entity_poly.type
_entity_poly.pdbx_seq_one_letter_code
_entity_poly.pdbx_strand_id
1 'polypeptide(L)'
;MPHARFFFDAGSGGVLWPTGLQDQQAWGYPVRLEKLPISAALRDELTRLVEWYDASLNWDYPPDPGPWREPECLGFNAAVRRALDQLRAELGDRWVIADEFEEEHEDPDLDRYLADPTTFRR
;
A
#
# COMPACT_ATOMS: atom_id res chain seq x y z
N MET A 1 23.86 -2.42 1.51
CA MET A 1 22.74 -1.58 1.97
C MET A 1 21.51 -2.14 1.31
N PRO A 2 20.42 -2.45 2.05
CA PRO A 2 19.22 -3.00 1.42
C PRO A 2 18.55 -1.99 0.49
N HIS A 3 18.08 -2.46 -0.65
CA HIS A 3 17.30 -1.68 -1.61
C HIS A 3 15.90 -2.25 -1.68
N ALA A 4 14.89 -1.40 -1.48
CA ALA A 4 13.50 -1.81 -1.56
C ALA A 4 12.62 -0.79 -2.30
N ARG A 5 11.54 -1.30 -2.89
CA ARG A 5 10.50 -0.52 -3.55
C ARG A 5 9.35 -0.35 -2.55
N PHE A 6 8.82 0.86 -2.43
CA PHE A 6 7.67 1.14 -1.58
C PHE A 6 6.43 1.27 -2.45
N PHE A 7 5.51 0.31 -2.33
CA PHE A 7 4.23 0.26 -3.03
C PHE A 7 3.34 -0.81 -2.38
N PHE A 8 2.05 -0.81 -2.70
CA PHE A 8 1.08 -1.77 -2.17
C PHE A 8 0.75 -2.85 -3.20
N ASP A 9 0.55 -4.08 -2.72
CA ASP A 9 0.00 -5.19 -3.49
C ASP A 9 -1.11 -5.81 -2.64
N ALA A 10 -2.33 -5.88 -3.18
CA ALA A 10 -3.50 -6.20 -2.37
C ALA A 10 -3.45 -7.65 -1.87
N GLY A 11 -3.75 -7.84 -0.59
CA GLY A 11 -3.69 -9.13 0.11
C GLY A 11 -2.27 -9.62 0.39
N SER A 12 -1.22 -8.87 0.03
CA SER A 12 0.17 -9.26 0.27
C SER A 12 0.63 -9.07 1.72
N GLY A 13 -0.06 -8.21 2.49
CA GLY A 13 0.26 -7.96 3.89
C GLY A 13 1.46 -7.04 4.14
N GLY A 14 1.95 -6.28 3.14
CA GLY A 14 3.09 -5.38 3.32
C GLY A 14 3.23 -4.29 2.26
N VAL A 15 4.18 -3.37 2.48
CA VAL A 15 4.36 -2.14 1.67
C VAL A 15 5.78 -1.93 1.14
N LEU A 16 6.72 -2.80 1.53
CA LEU A 16 8.14 -2.60 1.26
C LEU A 16 8.73 -3.88 0.68
N TRP A 17 9.30 -3.79 -0.52
CA TRP A 17 9.64 -4.93 -1.37
C TRP A 17 11.12 -4.97 -1.68
N PRO A 18 11.91 -5.88 -1.06
CA PRO A 18 13.33 -5.96 -1.30
C PRO A 18 13.65 -6.40 -2.73
N THR A 19 14.61 -5.72 -3.35
CA THR A 19 14.99 -5.96 -4.76
C THR A 19 16.03 -7.08 -4.92
N GLY A 20 16.86 -7.32 -3.91
CA GLY A 20 17.89 -8.36 -3.93
C GLY A 20 17.50 -9.62 -3.17
N LEU A 21 17.85 -10.80 -3.70
CA LEU A 21 17.55 -12.11 -3.07
C LEU A 21 18.08 -12.22 -1.62
N GLN A 22 19.25 -11.66 -1.35
CA GLN A 22 19.82 -11.65 0.01
C GLN A 22 18.95 -10.87 0.99
N ASP A 23 18.43 -9.72 0.56
CA ASP A 23 17.54 -8.88 1.37
C ASP A 23 16.17 -9.55 1.54
N GLN A 24 15.65 -10.22 0.51
CA GLN A 24 14.40 -10.99 0.60
C GLN A 24 14.49 -12.10 1.65
N GLN A 25 15.62 -12.82 1.71
CA GLN A 25 15.84 -13.85 2.73
C GLN A 25 16.00 -13.26 4.13
N ALA A 26 16.70 -12.14 4.27
CA ALA A 26 16.93 -11.48 5.55
C ALA A 26 15.64 -10.86 6.13
N TRP A 27 14.88 -10.15 5.30
CA TRP A 27 13.79 -9.28 5.72
C TRP A 27 12.40 -9.84 5.42
N GLY A 28 12.24 -10.68 4.40
CA GLY A 28 10.96 -11.16 3.89
C GLY A 28 10.63 -10.61 2.49
N TYR A 29 9.53 -11.09 1.89
CA TYR A 29 8.99 -10.58 0.64
C TYR A 29 7.44 -10.61 0.67
N PRO A 30 6.76 -9.52 1.06
CA PRO A 30 7.30 -8.20 1.44
C PRO A 30 8.11 -8.22 2.76
N VAL A 31 8.83 -7.12 3.05
CA VAL A 31 9.56 -6.95 4.31
C VAL A 31 8.62 -7.13 5.49
N ARG A 32 9.03 -7.98 6.43
CA ARG A 32 8.38 -8.14 7.73
C ARG A 32 8.61 -6.91 8.60
N LEU A 33 7.56 -6.13 8.84
CA LEU A 33 7.65 -4.85 9.55
C LEU A 33 8.17 -4.98 10.99
N GLU A 34 7.97 -6.15 11.63
CA GLU A 34 8.50 -6.45 12.96
C GLU A 34 10.03 -6.56 13.01
N LYS A 35 10.68 -6.79 11.85
CA LYS A 35 12.14 -6.81 11.74
C LYS A 35 12.73 -5.42 11.55
N LEU A 36 11.96 -4.46 11.05
CA LEU A 36 12.47 -3.12 10.77
C LEU A 36 12.82 -2.38 12.07
N PRO A 37 13.97 -1.67 12.10
CA PRO A 37 14.39 -0.87 13.24
C PRO A 37 13.67 0.49 13.25
N ILE A 38 12.34 0.45 13.25
CA ILE A 38 11.43 1.59 13.29
C ILE A 38 10.61 1.59 14.59
N SER A 39 10.01 2.74 14.90
CA SER A 39 9.12 2.94 16.03
C SER A 39 7.88 2.04 15.92
N ALA A 40 7.33 1.66 17.08
CA ALA A 40 6.08 0.90 17.13
C ALA A 40 4.93 1.67 16.47
N ALA A 41 4.88 3.00 16.67
CA ALA A 41 3.87 3.86 16.05
C ALA A 41 3.91 3.82 14.52
N LEU A 42 5.10 3.91 13.91
CA LEU A 42 5.23 3.80 12.46
C LEU A 42 4.88 2.39 11.99
N ARG A 43 5.29 1.35 12.71
CA ARG A 43 4.94 -0.03 12.38
C ARG A 43 3.42 -0.22 12.34
N ASP A 44 2.72 0.26 13.35
CA ASP A 44 1.26 0.16 13.44
C ASP A 44 0.57 0.99 12.34
N GLU A 45 1.12 2.16 11.99
CA GLU A 45 0.64 2.95 10.84
C GLU A 45 0.79 2.18 9.53
N LEU A 46 1.96 1.59 9.25
CA LEU A 46 2.18 0.84 8.03
C LEU A 46 1.26 -0.39 7.95
N THR A 47 1.03 -1.10 9.05
CA THR A 47 0.04 -2.19 9.11
C THR A 47 -1.36 -1.68 8.79
N ARG A 48 -1.79 -0.57 9.40
CA ARG A 48 -3.10 0.03 9.11
C ARG A 48 -3.23 0.47 7.66
N LEU A 49 -2.16 1.01 7.05
CA LEU A 49 -2.19 1.38 5.64
C LEU A 49 -2.35 0.16 4.73
N VAL A 50 -1.74 -0.98 5.05
CA VAL A 50 -1.97 -2.23 4.30
C VAL A 50 -3.43 -2.65 4.39
N GLU A 51 -4.00 -2.70 5.59
CA GLU A 51 -5.40 -3.07 5.80
C GLU A 51 -6.36 -2.09 5.12
N TRP A 52 -6.02 -0.80 5.15
CA TRP A 52 -6.78 0.23 4.46
C TRP A 52 -6.72 0.00 2.96
N TYR A 53 -5.53 -0.14 2.38
CA TYR A 53 -5.34 -0.42 0.95
C TYR A 53 -6.08 -1.68 0.50
N ASP A 54 -6.09 -2.75 1.29
CA ASP A 54 -6.85 -3.95 0.96
C ASP A 54 -8.35 -3.62 0.80
N ALA A 55 -8.91 -2.70 1.58
CA ALA A 55 -10.30 -2.26 1.43
C ALA A 55 -10.57 -1.38 0.20
N SER A 56 -9.54 -1.00 -0.58
CA SER A 56 -9.70 -0.29 -1.87
C SER A 56 -10.24 -1.20 -2.98
N LEU A 57 -10.09 -2.52 -2.84
CA LEU A 57 -10.54 -3.48 -3.85
C LEU A 57 -11.97 -3.98 -3.58
N ASN A 58 -12.69 -4.23 -4.67
CA ASN A 58 -13.88 -5.05 -4.64
C ASN A 58 -13.49 -6.54 -4.53
N TRP A 59 -13.44 -7.08 -3.31
CA TRP A 59 -13.04 -8.48 -3.11
C TRP A 59 -14.05 -9.51 -3.63
N ASP A 60 -15.32 -9.13 -3.84
CA ASP A 60 -16.31 -10.02 -4.45
C ASP A 60 -15.96 -10.29 -5.92
N TYR A 61 -15.48 -9.26 -6.62
CA TYR A 61 -14.94 -9.37 -7.97
C TYR A 61 -13.91 -8.25 -8.25
N PRO A 62 -12.60 -8.51 -8.07
CA PRO A 62 -11.55 -7.48 -8.18
C PRO A 62 -11.49 -6.68 -9.49
N PRO A 63 -11.91 -7.22 -10.65
CA PRO A 63 -11.97 -6.43 -11.88
C PRO A 63 -13.04 -5.32 -11.89
N ASP A 64 -14.05 -5.41 -11.03
CA ASP A 64 -15.08 -4.36 -10.90
C ASP A 64 -14.54 -3.17 -10.07
N PRO A 65 -15.16 -1.99 -10.21
CA PRO A 65 -14.78 -0.79 -9.46
C PRO A 65 -14.63 -1.02 -7.96
N GLY A 66 -13.52 -0.52 -7.41
CA GLY A 66 -13.28 -0.46 -5.97
C GLY A 66 -14.28 0.45 -5.25
N PRO A 67 -14.59 0.22 -3.96
CA PRO A 67 -15.65 0.95 -3.26
C PRO A 67 -15.26 2.38 -2.85
N TRP A 68 -13.99 2.76 -3.00
CA TRP A 68 -13.50 4.06 -2.54
C TRP A 68 -14.02 5.21 -3.38
N ARG A 69 -14.50 6.23 -2.67
CA ARG A 69 -14.79 7.54 -3.24
C ARG A 69 -13.56 8.43 -3.15
N GLU A 70 -13.50 9.45 -4.00
CA GLU A 70 -12.34 10.33 -4.11
C GLU A 70 -11.87 10.91 -2.76
N PRO A 71 -12.74 11.31 -1.81
CA PRO A 71 -12.29 11.77 -0.49
C PRO A 71 -11.50 10.72 0.30
N GLU A 72 -11.86 9.44 0.18
CA GLU A 72 -11.16 8.33 0.83
C GLU A 72 -9.79 8.11 0.19
N CYS A 73 -9.74 8.09 -1.15
CA CYS A 73 -8.50 8.00 -1.90
C CYS A 73 -7.51 9.11 -1.51
N LEU A 74 -7.97 10.36 -1.45
CA LEU A 74 -7.15 11.50 -1.03
C LEU A 74 -6.66 11.36 0.41
N GLY A 75 -7.51 10.87 1.31
CA GLY A 75 -7.15 10.61 2.71
C GLY A 75 -6.05 9.56 2.84
N PHE A 76 -6.20 8.45 2.10
CA PHE A 76 -5.22 7.38 2.03
C PHE A 76 -3.90 7.86 1.44
N ASN A 77 -3.91 8.51 0.27
CA ASN A 77 -2.71 9.02 -0.40
C ASN A 77 -1.91 9.95 0.53
N ALA A 78 -2.58 10.87 1.22
CA ALA A 78 -1.94 11.77 2.17
C ALA A 78 -1.35 11.03 3.39
N ALA A 79 -1.97 9.93 3.84
CA ALA A 79 -1.42 9.09 4.91
C ALA A 79 -0.18 8.32 4.43
N VAL A 80 -0.21 7.76 3.22
CA VAL A 80 0.92 7.04 2.62
C VAL A 80 2.15 7.95 2.47
N ARG A 81 1.99 9.17 1.94
CA ARG A 81 3.09 10.12 1.77
C ARG A 81 3.76 10.44 3.11
N ARG A 82 2.98 10.71 4.16
CA ARG A 82 3.49 10.96 5.52
C ARG A 82 4.23 9.75 6.09
N ALA A 83 3.69 8.55 5.93
CA ALA A 83 4.31 7.32 6.43
C ALA A 83 5.63 7.01 5.69
N LEU A 84 5.69 7.24 4.38
CA LEU A 84 6.92 7.08 3.59
C LEU A 84 8.02 8.05 4.03
N ASP A 85 7.68 9.32 4.27
CA ASP A 85 8.62 10.32 4.79
C ASP A 85 9.15 9.92 6.17
N GLN A 86 8.28 9.46 7.06
CA GLN A 86 8.68 8.98 8.39
C GLN A 86 9.55 7.72 8.30
N LEU A 87 9.22 6.78 7.41
CA LEU A 87 10.00 5.57 7.17
C LEU A 87 11.41 5.89 6.70
N ARG A 88 11.55 6.83 5.76
CA ARG A 88 12.86 7.32 5.30
C ARG A 88 13.64 7.99 6.43
N ALA A 89 12.99 8.81 7.25
CA ALA A 89 13.63 9.47 8.37
C ALA A 89 14.13 8.47 9.44
N GLU A 90 13.34 7.46 9.79
CA GLU A 90 13.71 6.48 10.82
C GLU A 90 14.76 5.47 10.35
N LEU A 91 14.69 5.02 9.09
CA LEU A 91 15.71 4.12 8.54
C LEU A 91 17.00 4.87 8.20
N GLY A 92 16.90 6.13 7.77
CA GLY A 92 18.00 6.97 7.31
C GLY A 92 18.78 6.32 6.17
N ASP A 93 20.07 6.66 6.06
CA ASP A 93 20.98 6.17 5.01
C ASP A 93 21.30 4.67 5.12
N ARG A 94 20.67 3.93 6.04
CA ARG A 94 20.83 2.47 6.15
C ARG A 94 20.02 1.72 5.10
N TRP A 95 19.07 2.38 4.45
CA TRP A 95 18.19 1.83 3.43
C TRP A 95 18.09 2.75 2.22
N VAL A 96 17.93 2.16 1.04
CA VAL A 96 17.52 2.88 -0.16
C VAL A 96 16.07 2.49 -0.48
N ILE A 97 15.15 3.45 -0.37
CA ILE A 97 13.72 3.24 -0.65
C ILE A 97 13.33 4.00 -1.92
N ALA A 98 13.01 3.24 -2.97
CA ALA A 98 12.37 3.77 -4.17
C ALA A 98 10.87 3.99 -3.89
N ASP A 99 10.39 5.20 -4.15
CA ASP A 99 8.95 5.50 -4.13
C ASP A 99 8.35 5.02 -5.43
N GLU A 100 7.55 3.96 -5.36
CA GLU A 100 6.78 3.42 -6.48
C GLU A 100 5.30 3.35 -6.12
N PHE A 101 4.88 4.14 -5.14
CA PHE A 101 3.47 4.27 -4.79
C PHE A 101 2.78 5.15 -5.82
N GLU A 102 1.83 4.55 -6.52
CA GLU A 102 0.87 5.24 -7.38
C GLU A 102 -0.33 5.66 -6.52
N GLU A 103 -0.79 6.90 -6.71
CA GLU A 103 -1.89 7.45 -5.92
C GLU A 103 -3.22 6.82 -6.34
N GLU A 104 -4.03 6.48 -5.34
CA GLU A 104 -5.37 5.95 -5.54
C GLU A 104 -6.30 7.06 -6.00
N HIS A 105 -7.26 6.69 -6.84
CA HIS A 105 -8.31 7.58 -7.34
C HIS A 105 -9.63 6.82 -7.39
N GLU A 106 -10.74 7.56 -7.24
CA GLU A 106 -12.05 6.97 -7.44
C GLU A 106 -12.12 6.33 -8.83
N ASP A 107 -12.63 5.09 -8.89
CA ASP A 107 -12.84 4.43 -10.17
C ASP A 107 -13.88 5.21 -10.98
N PRO A 108 -13.57 5.65 -12.21
CA PRO A 108 -14.48 6.48 -13.00
C PRO A 108 -15.81 5.78 -13.31
N ASP A 109 -15.85 4.45 -13.25
CA ASP A 109 -17.06 3.66 -13.49
C ASP A 109 -17.84 3.36 -12.20
N LEU A 110 -17.40 3.82 -11.02
CA LEU A 110 -18.01 3.46 -9.73
C LEU A 110 -19.48 3.85 -9.64
N ASP A 111 -19.87 5.04 -10.11
CA ASP A 111 -21.27 5.45 -10.14
C ASP A 111 -22.12 4.56 -11.05
N ARG A 112 -21.56 4.14 -12.19
CA ARG A 112 -22.25 3.23 -13.11
C ARG A 112 -22.39 1.84 -12.49
N TYR A 113 -21.35 1.37 -11.81
CA TYR A 113 -21.37 0.11 -11.09
C TYR A 113 -22.41 0.11 -9.97
N LEU A 114 -22.44 1.14 -9.12
CA LEU A 114 -23.38 1.21 -7.99
C LEU A 114 -24.84 1.39 -8.42
N ALA A 115 -25.10 1.96 -9.60
CA ALA A 115 -26.45 2.09 -10.13
C ALA A 115 -27.07 0.74 -10.54
N ASP A 116 -26.28 -0.17 -11.11
CA ASP A 116 -26.70 -1.55 -11.41
C ASP A 116 -25.49 -2.51 -11.45
N PRO A 117 -25.08 -3.05 -10.29
CA PRO A 117 -23.93 -3.97 -10.20
C PRO A 117 -24.17 -5.27 -10.98
N THR A 118 -25.42 -5.69 -11.13
CA THR A 118 -25.75 -7.02 -11.69
C THR A 118 -25.54 -7.09 -13.20
N THR A 119 -25.70 -5.96 -13.89
CA THR A 119 -25.54 -5.87 -15.34
C THR A 119 -24.28 -5.15 -15.77
N PHE A 120 -23.47 -4.66 -14.82
CA PHE A 120 -22.24 -3.94 -15.09
C PHE A 120 -21.24 -4.77 -15.93
N ARG A 121 -20.62 -4.10 -16.90
CA ARG A 121 -19.59 -4.65 -17.81
C ARG A 121 -18.57 -3.57 -18.14
N ARG A 122 -17.33 -3.76 -17.72
CA ARG A 122 -16.22 -2.85 -18.02
C ARG A 122 -15.89 -2.81 -19.51
#